data_AF-A0AAJ0E8H1-F1
#
_entry.id   AF-A0AAJ0E8H1-F1
#
_cell.length_a   1.000
_cell.length_b   1.000
_cell.length_c   1.000
_cell.angle_alpha   90.00
_cell.angle_beta   90.00
_cell.angle_gamma   90.00
#
_symmetry.space_group_name_H-M   'P 1'
#
loop_
_entity.id
_entity.type
_entity.pdbx_description
1 polymer ?
#
loop_
_entity_poly.entity_id
_entity_poly.type
_entity_poly.pdbx_seq_one_letter_code
_entity_poly.pdbx_strand_id
1 'polypeptide(L)'
;MGELRKADEWNFAGSSTIPPTNGSDVVPDNLFGCPAHYETALRNLAGLKTYRYMYPSNFTNIMLGGQGAFHSAELPLIFGTHDIARQNSTAFEYAVSEEMQDLWLCFIVNPEDGPIAEGWEVTPLGDLETVQTGIDIGYNGSVVQPFSWSAWQTACVRGVVA
;
A
#
# COMPACT_ATOMS: atom_id res chain seq x y z
N MET A 1 -20.82 13.40 8.35
CA MET A 1 -20.01 14.50 7.78
C MET A 1 -18.57 14.13 8.11
N GLY A 2 -17.94 13.37 7.21
CA GLY A 2 -16.80 12.51 7.51
C GLY A 2 -15.48 13.27 7.53
N GLU A 3 -14.71 13.08 8.60
CA GLU A 3 -13.30 13.44 8.61
C GLU A 3 -12.59 12.68 7.47
N LEU A 4 -11.83 13.44 6.68
CA LEU A 4 -10.96 12.91 5.64
C LEU A 4 -10.02 11.90 6.30
N ARG A 5 -10.19 10.61 5.95
CA ARG A 5 -9.30 9.53 6.37
C ARG A 5 -7.95 9.77 5.72
N LYS A 6 -6.99 10.24 6.52
CA LYS A 6 -5.62 10.52 6.09
C LYS A 6 -4.89 9.19 5.89
N ALA A 7 -4.10 9.07 4.82
CA ALA A 7 -3.13 8.00 4.72
C ALA A 7 -2.12 8.21 5.84
N ASP A 8 -1.83 7.18 6.65
CA ASP A 8 -1.08 7.34 7.90
C ASP A 8 0.30 6.64 7.88
N GLU A 9 0.84 6.32 6.70
CA GLU A 9 2.25 5.92 6.52
C GLU A 9 3.28 7.03 6.90
N TRP A 10 2.79 8.13 7.47
CA TRP A 10 3.46 9.43 7.60
C TRP A 10 4.37 9.58 8.79
N ASN A 11 4.38 8.61 9.70
CA ASN A 11 4.89 8.85 11.04
C ASN A 11 5.82 7.79 11.60
N PHE A 12 6.63 7.13 10.76
CA PHE A 12 7.68 6.25 11.26
C PHE A 12 8.77 6.97 12.07
N ALA A 13 9.01 8.26 11.80
CA ALA A 13 10.07 9.04 12.44
C ALA A 13 9.58 10.27 13.24
N GLY A 14 8.27 10.45 13.46
CA GLY A 14 7.74 11.62 14.18
C GLY A 14 7.89 12.96 13.43
N SER A 15 8.27 12.95 12.14
CA SER A 15 8.75 14.14 11.43
C SER A 15 7.72 14.82 10.52
N SER A 16 6.59 14.20 10.18
CA SER A 16 5.57 14.87 9.36
C SER A 16 4.40 15.37 10.20
N THR A 17 4.16 16.67 10.17
CA THR A 17 3.00 17.33 10.78
C THR A 17 1.85 17.55 9.80
N ILE A 18 2.03 17.23 8.52
CA ILE A 18 1.01 17.45 7.48
C ILE A 18 0.71 16.11 6.78
N PRO A 19 -0.45 15.52 7.03
CA PRO A 19 -0.90 14.35 6.31
C PRO A 19 -1.23 14.72 4.85
N PRO A 20 -1.09 13.78 3.92
CA PRO A 20 -1.29 14.06 2.52
C PRO A 20 -2.76 14.31 2.25
N THR A 21 -3.00 15.14 1.25
CA THR A 21 -4.35 15.44 0.79
C THR A 21 -4.93 14.32 -0.08
N ASN A 22 -4.08 13.52 -0.74
CA ASN A 22 -4.46 12.36 -1.56
C ASN A 22 -3.59 11.14 -1.23
N GLY A 23 -4.11 9.93 -1.49
CA GLY A 23 -3.34 8.68 -1.34
C GLY A 23 -2.01 8.73 -2.10
N SER A 24 -1.98 9.35 -3.29
CA SER A 24 -0.79 9.50 -4.14
C SER A 24 0.38 10.27 -3.51
N ASP A 25 0.12 11.01 -2.43
CA ASP A 25 1.11 11.95 -1.89
C ASP A 25 1.90 11.36 -0.72
N VAL A 26 1.84 10.03 -0.46
CA VAL A 26 2.64 9.37 0.60
C VAL A 26 4.07 9.90 0.56
N VAL A 27 4.55 10.42 1.70
CA VAL A 27 5.94 10.91 1.76
C VAL A 27 6.89 9.72 1.65
N PRO A 28 7.81 9.75 0.68
CA PRO A 28 8.82 8.73 0.54
C PRO A 28 9.79 8.75 1.72
N ASP A 29 10.21 7.57 2.17
CA ASP A 29 11.16 7.39 3.25
C ASP A 29 12.31 6.44 2.82
N ASN A 30 13.45 6.54 3.50
CA ASN A 30 14.64 5.76 3.17
C ASN A 30 14.72 4.40 3.89
N LEU A 31 13.74 4.04 4.72
CA LEU A 31 13.73 2.81 5.53
C LEU A 31 12.85 1.72 4.92
N PHE A 32 11.70 2.07 4.35
CA PHE A 32 10.72 1.14 3.78
C PHE A 32 10.32 1.54 2.35
N GLY A 33 9.78 2.74 2.16
CA GLY A 33 9.16 3.18 0.91
C GLY A 33 10.14 3.20 -0.27
N CYS A 34 11.19 4.01 -0.22
CA CYS A 34 12.16 4.09 -1.31
C CYS A 34 12.94 2.78 -1.57
N PRO A 35 13.35 2.00 -0.55
CA PRO A 35 13.86 0.65 -0.78
C PRO A 35 12.90 -0.24 -1.57
N ALA A 36 11.61 -0.29 -1.22
CA ALA A 36 10.61 -1.07 -1.95
C ALA A 36 10.38 -0.54 -3.39
N HIS A 37 10.45 0.77 -3.59
CA HIS A 37 10.37 1.41 -4.91
C HIS A 37 11.56 1.03 -5.80
N TYR A 38 12.77 1.03 -5.24
CA TYR A 38 13.98 0.61 -5.94
C TYR A 38 13.95 -0.87 -6.31
N GLU A 39 13.56 -1.72 -5.36
CA GLU A 39 13.37 -3.14 -5.55
C GLU A 39 12.36 -3.48 -6.65
N THR A 40 11.31 -2.67 -6.80
CA THR A 40 10.35 -2.80 -7.91
C THR A 40 11.02 -2.47 -9.24
N ALA A 41 11.76 -1.36 -9.34
CA ALA A 41 12.47 -0.99 -10.56
C ALA A 41 13.50 -2.06 -10.98
N LEU A 42 14.21 -2.67 -10.02
CA LEU A 42 15.13 -3.76 -10.30
C LEU A 42 14.43 -5.01 -10.87
N ARG A 43 13.29 -5.41 -10.30
CA ARG A 43 12.48 -6.53 -10.83
C ARG A 43 11.96 -6.24 -12.24
N ASN A 44 11.50 -5.02 -12.48
CA ASN A 44 11.03 -4.58 -13.79
C ASN A 44 12.14 -4.59 -14.84
N LEU A 45 13.36 -4.13 -14.49
CA LEU A 45 14.54 -4.21 -15.35
C LEU A 45 14.92 -5.66 -15.69
N ALA A 46 14.64 -6.60 -14.80
CA ALA A 46 14.79 -8.03 -15.04
C ALA A 46 13.63 -8.65 -15.86
N GLY A 47 12.63 -7.86 -16.24
CA GLY A 47 11.46 -8.33 -16.99
C GLY A 47 10.46 -9.13 -16.16
N LEU A 48 10.50 -9.02 -14.84
CA LEU A 48 9.60 -9.73 -13.93
C LEU A 48 8.30 -8.95 -13.73
N LYS A 49 7.15 -9.61 -13.87
CA LYS A 49 5.85 -9.05 -13.51
C LYS A 49 5.87 -8.68 -12.02
N THR A 50 5.62 -7.41 -11.74
CA THR A 50 5.59 -6.88 -10.37
C THR A 50 4.25 -6.21 -10.12
N TYR A 51 3.55 -6.69 -9.09
CA TYR A 51 2.29 -6.15 -8.62
C TYR A 51 2.54 -5.36 -7.34
N ARG A 52 2.06 -4.12 -7.30
CA ARG A 52 2.28 -3.22 -6.17
C ARG A 52 0.95 -2.83 -5.55
N TYR A 53 0.89 -2.81 -4.23
CA TYR A 53 -0.20 -2.22 -3.48
C TYR A 53 0.31 -1.22 -2.45
N MET A 54 -0.55 -0.28 -2.08
CA MET A 54 -0.37 0.68 -1.01
C MET A 54 -1.45 0.43 0.05
N TYR A 55 -1.10 0.43 1.35
CA TYR A 55 -2.06 0.27 2.44
C TYR A 55 -2.15 1.57 3.26
N PRO A 56 -3.07 2.48 2.93
CA PRO A 56 -3.24 3.74 3.64
C PRO A 56 -4.35 3.72 4.70
N SER A 57 -4.97 2.56 4.99
CA SER A 57 -6.15 2.51 5.86
C SER A 57 -5.82 2.83 7.32
N ASN A 58 -6.73 3.56 7.97
CA ASN A 58 -6.69 3.85 9.40
C ASN A 58 -7.82 3.10 10.11
N PHE A 59 -7.53 1.87 10.54
CA PHE A 59 -8.40 1.05 11.37
C PHE A 59 -7.97 1.13 12.83
N THR A 60 -8.66 1.96 13.61
CA THR A 60 -8.29 2.26 15.01
C THR A 60 -8.47 1.07 15.95
N ASN A 61 -9.28 0.07 15.59
CA ASN A 61 -9.33 -1.20 16.30
C ASN A 61 -8.01 -1.96 16.14
N ILE A 62 -7.39 -1.99 14.96
CA ILE A 62 -6.09 -2.64 14.74
C ILE A 62 -4.95 -1.84 15.40
N MET A 63 -4.92 -0.52 15.19
CA MET A 63 -3.91 0.39 15.75
C MET A 63 -4.52 1.34 16.79
N LEU A 64 -4.60 0.84 18.02
CA LEU A 64 -5.09 1.59 19.17
C LEU A 64 -4.21 2.83 19.43
N GLY A 65 -4.85 4.00 19.46
CA GLY A 65 -4.16 5.29 19.59
C GLY A 65 -4.08 6.07 18.28
N GLY A 66 -4.62 5.54 17.19
CA GLY A 66 -4.84 6.29 15.96
C GLY A 66 -3.56 6.55 15.16
N GLN A 67 -2.58 5.66 15.26
CA GLN A 67 -1.37 5.71 14.41
C GLN A 67 -1.66 5.30 12.96
N GLY A 68 -2.91 4.89 12.67
CA GLY A 68 -3.40 4.55 11.34
C GLY A 68 -2.68 3.38 10.69
N ALA A 69 -2.24 3.57 9.45
CA ALA A 69 -1.46 2.61 8.66
C ALA A 69 -0.01 2.46 9.18
N PHE A 70 0.12 2.11 10.45
CA PHE A 70 1.39 1.81 11.07
C PHE A 70 1.98 0.52 10.47
N HIS A 71 3.29 0.34 10.56
CA HIS A 71 3.97 -0.85 10.04
C HIS A 71 3.33 -2.13 10.57
N SER A 72 3.01 -3.05 9.66
CA SER A 72 2.35 -4.33 9.94
C SER A 72 0.88 -4.24 10.36
N ALA A 73 0.24 -3.06 10.32
CA ALA A 73 -1.18 -2.91 10.60
C ALA A 73 -2.08 -3.57 9.55
N GLU A 74 -1.54 -3.90 8.38
CA GLU A 74 -2.23 -4.63 7.32
C GLU A 74 -2.28 -6.14 7.58
N LEU A 75 -1.39 -6.69 8.42
CA LEU A 75 -1.30 -8.14 8.61
C LEU A 75 -2.61 -8.78 9.10
N PRO A 76 -3.34 -8.23 10.09
CA PRO A 76 -4.60 -8.82 10.52
C PRO A 76 -5.66 -8.87 9.41
N LEU A 77 -5.62 -7.97 8.43
CA LEU A 77 -6.52 -7.99 7.28
C LEU A 77 -6.13 -9.11 6.31
N ILE A 78 -4.84 -9.27 6.02
CA ILE A 78 -4.33 -10.35 5.15
C ILE A 78 -4.63 -11.73 5.75
N PHE A 79 -4.53 -11.88 7.07
CA PHE A 79 -4.75 -13.16 7.76
C PHE A 79 -6.20 -13.41 8.16
N GLY A 80 -7.14 -12.49 7.88
CA GLY A 80 -8.54 -12.65 8.26
C GLY A 80 -8.76 -12.68 9.78
N THR A 81 -7.91 -11.99 10.54
CA THR A 81 -7.96 -11.91 12.02
C THR A 81 -8.19 -10.49 12.53
N HIS A 82 -8.61 -9.58 11.66
CA HIS A 82 -8.77 -8.16 11.94
C HIS A 82 -9.80 -7.87 13.05
N ASP A 83 -10.85 -8.69 13.16
CA ASP A 83 -11.94 -8.57 14.13
C ASP A 83 -11.59 -9.07 15.53
N ILE A 84 -10.53 -9.87 15.65
CA ILE A 84 -10.02 -10.41 16.92
C ILE A 84 -8.63 -9.91 17.28
N ALA A 85 -7.97 -9.13 16.42
CA ALA A 85 -6.63 -8.61 16.67
C ALA A 85 -6.57 -7.77 17.95
N ARG A 86 -7.59 -6.93 18.17
CA ARG A 86 -7.75 -6.14 19.41
C ARG A 86 -9.21 -5.80 19.72
N GLN A 87 -9.97 -5.33 18.72
CA GLN A 87 -11.39 -5.00 18.84
C GLN A 87 -12.12 -5.33 17.54
N ASN A 88 -13.46 -5.43 17.63
CA ASN A 88 -14.32 -5.74 16.49
C ASN A 88 -14.13 -4.78 15.32
N SER A 89 -14.18 -5.35 14.12
CA SER A 89 -14.05 -4.62 12.87
C SER A 89 -15.35 -4.03 12.37
N THR A 90 -15.23 -2.99 11.56
CA THR A 90 -16.36 -2.38 10.86
C THR A 90 -16.72 -3.17 9.59
N ALA A 91 -17.93 -2.98 9.05
CA ALA A 91 -18.31 -3.63 7.79
C ALA A 91 -17.38 -3.28 6.61
N PHE A 92 -16.85 -2.05 6.58
CA PHE A 92 -15.87 -1.65 5.56
C PHE A 92 -14.53 -2.37 5.72
N GLU A 93 -14.12 -2.61 6.97
CA GLU A 93 -12.88 -3.33 7.27
C GLU A 93 -12.97 -4.82 6.93
N TYR A 94 -14.15 -5.45 7.12
CA TYR A 94 -14.43 -6.79 6.59
C TYR A 94 -14.26 -6.82 5.06
N ALA A 95 -14.89 -5.89 4.34
CA ALA A 95 -14.76 -5.84 2.87
C ALA A 95 -13.30 -5.63 2.43
N VAL A 96 -12.53 -4.81 3.14
CA VAL A 96 -11.09 -4.63 2.88
C VAL A 96 -10.30 -5.92 3.17
N SER A 97 -10.59 -6.62 4.26
CA SER A 97 -9.89 -7.87 4.59
C SER A 97 -10.20 -9.00 3.62
N GLU A 98 -11.45 -9.14 3.20
CA GLU A 98 -11.88 -10.13 2.20
C GLU A 98 -11.15 -9.87 0.88
N GLU A 99 -11.15 -8.62 0.40
CA GLU A 99 -10.44 -8.25 -0.83
C GLU A 99 -8.92 -8.48 -0.74
N MET A 100 -8.29 -8.14 0.39
CA MET A 100 -6.85 -8.40 0.57
C MET A 100 -6.54 -9.90 0.50
N GLN A 101 -7.40 -10.75 1.08
CA GLN A 101 -7.25 -12.20 1.01
C GLN A 101 -7.42 -12.72 -0.42
N ASP A 102 -8.40 -12.20 -1.16
CA ASP A 102 -8.64 -12.57 -2.56
C ASP A 102 -7.47 -12.16 -3.46
N LEU A 103 -6.93 -10.95 -3.30
CA LEU A 103 -5.74 -10.47 -4.02
C LEU A 103 -4.48 -11.28 -3.70
N TRP A 104 -4.27 -11.65 -2.44
CA TRP A 104 -3.16 -12.53 -2.05
C TRP A 104 -3.34 -13.95 -2.60
N LEU A 105 -4.56 -14.48 -2.55
CA LEU A 105 -4.88 -15.80 -3.08
C LEU A 105 -4.68 -15.87 -4.60
N CYS A 106 -5.15 -14.87 -5.34
CA CYS A 106 -5.04 -14.86 -6.79
C CYS A 106 -3.56 -14.82 -7.25
N PHE A 107 -2.72 -14.06 -6.55
CA PHE A 107 -1.27 -14.05 -6.78
C PHE A 107 -0.62 -15.40 -6.45
N ILE A 108 -0.98 -16.02 -5.32
CA ILE A 108 -0.43 -17.33 -4.92
C ILE A 108 -0.81 -18.43 -5.92
N VAL A 109 -2.06 -18.44 -6.39
CA VAL A 109 -2.59 -19.46 -7.30
C VAL A 109 -2.01 -19.30 -8.70
N ASN A 110 -1.95 -18.07 -9.21
CA ASN A 110 -1.41 -17.76 -10.52
C ASN A 110 -0.70 -16.39 -10.50
N PRO A 111 0.60 -16.35 -10.20
CA PRO A 111 1.33 -15.08 -10.12
C PRO A 111 1.53 -14.41 -11.48
N GLU A 112 1.25 -15.10 -12.59
CA GLU A 112 1.39 -14.53 -13.93
C GLU A 112 0.17 -13.73 -14.35
N ASP A 113 -1.04 -14.29 -14.17
CA ASP A 113 -2.26 -13.70 -14.71
C ASP A 113 -3.41 -13.60 -13.68
N GLY A 114 -3.26 -14.18 -12.49
CA GLY A 114 -4.28 -14.15 -11.43
C GLY A 114 -4.63 -12.72 -11.01
N PRO A 115 -3.65 -11.89 -10.63
CA PRO A 115 -3.92 -10.49 -10.27
C PRO A 115 -4.55 -9.68 -11.43
N ILE A 116 -4.13 -9.92 -12.68
CA ILE A 116 -4.68 -9.22 -13.85
C ILE A 116 -6.16 -9.57 -14.04
N ALA A 117 -6.53 -10.84 -13.82
CA ALA A 117 -7.92 -11.29 -13.90
C ALA A 117 -8.82 -10.60 -12.85
N GLU A 118 -8.26 -10.21 -11.70
CA GLU A 118 -8.92 -9.44 -10.64
C GLU A 118 -8.78 -7.91 -10.82
N GLY A 119 -8.22 -7.44 -11.94
CA GLY A 119 -8.05 -6.01 -12.22
C GLY A 119 -6.85 -5.35 -11.50
N TRP A 120 -5.96 -6.13 -10.90
CA TRP A 120 -4.69 -5.67 -10.35
C TRP A 120 -3.60 -5.74 -11.43
N GLU A 121 -3.45 -4.64 -12.15
CA GLU A 121 -2.50 -4.53 -13.25
C GLU A 121 -1.03 -4.57 -12.81
N VAL A 122 -0.18 -5.09 -13.69
CA VAL A 122 1.28 -5.05 -13.52
C VAL A 122 1.77 -3.61 -13.53
N THR A 123 2.76 -3.33 -12.70
CA THR A 123 3.47 -2.06 -12.79
C THR A 123 4.23 -1.98 -14.14
N PRO A 124 4.30 -0.82 -14.81
CA PRO A 124 5.00 -0.70 -16.09
C PRO A 124 6.48 -1.10 -15.99
N LEU A 125 6.96 -1.86 -16.99
CA LEU A 125 8.37 -2.19 -17.09
C LEU A 125 9.22 -0.94 -17.31
N GLY A 126 10.37 -0.88 -16.64
CA GLY A 126 11.33 0.21 -16.72
C GLY A 126 12.12 0.38 -15.43
N ASP A 127 13.03 1.36 -15.42
CA ASP A 127 13.86 1.69 -14.26
C ASP A 127 13.18 2.71 -13.32
N LEU A 128 13.96 3.37 -12.47
CA LEU A 128 13.47 4.42 -11.56
C LEU A 128 12.88 5.64 -12.28
N GLU A 129 13.16 5.84 -13.57
CA GLU A 129 12.55 6.91 -14.35
C GLU A 129 11.16 6.53 -14.86
N THR A 130 10.73 5.28 -14.68
CA THR A 130 9.38 4.85 -15.06
C THR A 130 8.43 5.01 -13.89
N VAL A 131 7.29 5.67 -14.13
CA VAL A 131 6.24 5.82 -13.12
C VAL A 131 5.69 4.44 -12.77
N GLN A 132 5.93 4.02 -11.53
CA GLN A 132 5.38 2.78 -11.02
C GLN A 132 3.93 2.99 -10.60
N THR A 133 3.04 2.13 -11.08
CA THR A 133 1.61 2.12 -10.75
C THR A 133 1.24 0.81 -10.04
N GLY A 134 0.03 0.79 -9.48
CA GLY A 134 -0.56 -0.36 -8.82
C GLY A 134 -1.92 0.02 -8.25
N ILE A 135 -2.23 -0.46 -7.06
CA ILE A 135 -3.49 -0.18 -6.35
C ILE A 135 -3.24 0.39 -4.96
N ASP A 136 -4.20 1.10 -4.41
CA ASP A 136 -4.33 1.28 -2.96
C ASP A 136 -5.54 0.52 -2.44
N ILE A 137 -5.46 0.09 -1.19
CA ILE A 137 -6.47 -0.78 -0.57
C ILE A 137 -7.02 -0.09 0.69
N GLY A 138 -8.34 0.12 0.73
CA GLY A 138 -9.06 0.62 1.89
C GLY A 138 -8.88 2.13 2.14
N TYR A 139 -8.77 2.95 1.09
CA TYR A 139 -8.66 4.41 1.18
C TYR A 139 -9.94 5.13 0.80
N ASN A 140 -10.28 6.22 1.51
CA ASN A 140 -11.41 7.10 1.21
C ASN A 140 -12.78 6.40 0.97
N GLY A 141 -12.97 5.21 1.53
CA GLY A 141 -14.21 4.42 1.35
C GLY A 141 -14.23 3.53 0.12
N SER A 142 -13.19 3.57 -0.71
CA SER A 142 -12.93 2.58 -1.74
C SER A 142 -12.22 1.37 -1.12
N VAL A 143 -12.67 0.16 -1.46
CA VAL A 143 -12.00 -1.08 -1.06
C VAL A 143 -10.69 -1.23 -1.83
N VAL A 144 -10.72 -1.05 -3.15
CA VAL A 144 -9.54 -0.98 -4.04
C VAL A 144 -9.72 0.17 -5.02
N GLN A 145 -8.63 0.85 -5.36
CA GLN A 145 -8.59 1.82 -6.46
C GLN A 145 -7.17 1.94 -7.05
N PRO A 146 -7.04 2.45 -8.29
CA PRO A 146 -5.73 2.65 -8.91
C PRO A 146 -4.83 3.62 -8.13
N PHE A 147 -3.53 3.33 -8.11
CA PHE A 147 -2.53 4.13 -7.42
C PHE A 147 -1.29 4.38 -8.31
N SER A 148 -0.67 5.54 -8.11
CA SER A 148 0.54 5.94 -8.81
C SER A 148 1.58 6.47 -7.83
N TRP A 149 2.80 5.94 -7.90
CA TRP A 149 3.97 6.40 -7.14
C TRP A 149 4.70 7.54 -7.88
N SER A 150 3.97 8.44 -8.55
CA SER A 150 4.55 9.56 -9.30
C SER A 150 5.36 10.51 -8.40
N ALA A 151 4.91 10.73 -7.16
CA ALA A 151 5.64 11.53 -6.18
C ALA A 151 7.01 10.93 -5.79
N TRP A 152 7.19 9.62 -5.94
CA TRP A 152 8.42 8.92 -5.53
C TRP A 152 9.46 8.87 -6.65
N GLN A 153 9.05 9.05 -7.91
CA GLN A 153 9.97 9.06 -9.06
C GLN A 153 11.09 10.09 -8.92
N THR A 154 10.79 11.26 -8.35
CA THR A 154 11.76 12.34 -8.12
C THR A 154 12.32 12.38 -6.71
N ALA A 155 11.65 11.75 -5.75
CA ALA A 155 12.03 11.82 -4.34
C ALA A 155 12.86 10.62 -3.89
N CYS A 156 12.62 9.44 -4.46
CA CYS A 156 13.48 8.27 -4.32
C CYS A 156 14.62 8.31 -5.37
N VAL A 157 15.41 9.40 -5.36
CA VAL A 157 16.64 9.47 -6.14
C VAL A 157 17.64 8.43 -5.62
N ARG A 158 18.49 7.90 -6.51
CA ARG A 158 19.53 6.87 -6.31
C ARG A 158 20.33 7.05 -5.00
N GLY A 159 19.72 6.73 -3.88
CA GLY A 159 20.27 6.76 -2.54
C GLY A 159 20.68 5.36 -2.15
N VAL A 160 21.55 4.73 -2.94
CA VAL A 160 22.48 3.77 -2.34
C VAL A 160 23.46 4.62 -1.54
N VAL A 161 23.06 5.01 -0.34
CA VAL A 161 24.03 5.35 0.70
C VAL A 161 24.35 4.03 1.39
N ALA A 162 25.63 3.68 1.25
CA ALA A 162 26.28 2.46 1.69
C ALA A 162 26.02 2.10 3.16
#